data_AF-A0A1S4DIH4-F1
#
_entry.id   AF-A0A1S4DIH4-F1
#
_cell.length_a   1.000
_cell.length_b   1.000
_cell.length_c   1.000
_cell.angle_alpha   90.00
_cell.angle_beta   90.00
_cell.angle_gamma   90.00
#
_symmetry.space_group_name_H-M   'P 1'
#
loop_
_entity.id
_entity.type
_entity.pdbx_description
1 polymer ?
#
loop_
_entity_poly.entity_id
_entity_poly.type
_entity_poly.pdbx_seq_one_letter_code
_entity_poly.pdbx_strand_id
1 'polypeptide(L)'
;METHRRRMEKEKGRFVTYAEVFEDKHMKKKKDGTKEWVEPRATRTYEAYQKRLKEWRQSQPDSEDGSSTQVSLNDVASIWTHVVGGAKKGRTYGLESQYSVGCPTTLLSGETSNSQDHKEVEALRKEVEELKEERNEDRANFNKLQSLVEKLMSMHQVDPLNDERDGDNEF
;
A
#
# COMPACT_ATOMS: atom_id res chain seq x y z
N MET A 1 -24.33 -11.11 -3.89
CA MET A 1 -24.37 -11.31 -2.42
C MET A 1 -23.41 -10.32 -1.77
N GLU A 2 -23.87 -9.58 -0.76
CA GLU A 2 -23.01 -8.65 -0.02
C GLU A 2 -22.08 -9.42 0.93
N THR A 3 -20.82 -9.00 1.02
CA THR A 3 -19.86 -9.62 1.95
C THR A 3 -20.20 -9.23 3.38
N HIS A 4 -19.90 -10.11 4.34
CA HIS A 4 -20.19 -9.86 5.75
C HIS A 4 -19.50 -8.57 6.27
N ARG A 5 -18.28 -8.27 5.79
CA ARG A 5 -17.59 -7.01 6.08
C ARG A 5 -18.36 -5.78 5.57
N ARG A 6 -18.83 -5.77 4.32
CA ARG A 6 -19.55 -4.61 3.77
C ARG A 6 -20.83 -4.31 4.55
N ARG A 7 -21.54 -5.36 5.00
CA ARG A 7 -22.69 -5.20 5.89
C ARG A 7 -22.29 -4.53 7.21
N MET A 8 -21.22 -5.01 7.86
CA MET A 8 -20.69 -4.44 9.10
C MET A 8 -20.24 -2.98 8.93
N GLU A 9 -19.64 -2.62 7.79
CA GLU A 9 -19.22 -1.24 7.49
C GLU A 9 -20.42 -0.30 7.35
N LYS A 10 -21.49 -0.74 6.69
CA LYS A 10 -22.74 0.01 6.60
C LYS A 10 -23.40 0.20 7.97
N GLU A 11 -23.46 -0.86 8.78
CA GLU A 11 -24.04 -0.81 10.13
C GLU A 11 -23.26 0.10 11.08
N LYS A 12 -21.92 0.11 10.98
CA LYS A 12 -21.06 0.94 11.83
C LYS A 12 -20.80 2.33 11.27
N GLY A 13 -21.13 2.60 10.01
CA GLY A 13 -20.85 3.86 9.32
C GLY A 13 -19.36 4.17 9.17
N ARG A 14 -18.48 3.16 9.28
CA ARG A 14 -17.02 3.31 9.16
C ARG A 14 -16.38 2.05 8.60
N PHE A 15 -15.13 2.19 8.16
CA PHE A 15 -14.32 1.03 7.80
C PHE A 15 -14.19 0.06 8.99
N VAL A 16 -14.33 -1.24 8.71
CA VAL A 16 -14.26 -2.29 9.71
C VAL A 16 -12.98 -3.08 9.49
N THR A 17 -12.18 -3.13 10.55
CA THR A 17 -10.91 -3.83 10.50
C THR A 17 -11.13 -5.33 10.40
N TYR A 18 -10.15 -6.02 9.85
CA TYR A 18 -10.22 -7.47 9.73
C TYR A 18 -10.37 -8.18 11.10
N ALA A 19 -9.70 -7.68 12.14
CA ALA A 19 -9.82 -8.21 13.50
C ALA A 19 -11.26 -8.11 14.03
N GLU A 20 -11.96 -7.00 13.73
CA GLU A 20 -13.36 -6.84 14.12
C GLU A 20 -14.30 -7.80 13.38
N VAL A 21 -14.04 -8.05 12.09
CA VAL A 21 -14.79 -9.06 11.32
C VAL A 21 -14.56 -10.46 11.90
N PHE A 22 -13.33 -10.74 12.31
CA PHE A 22 -12.98 -12.01 12.94
C PHE A 22 -13.68 -12.18 14.29
N GLU A 23 -13.66 -11.16 15.14
CA GLU A 23 -14.39 -11.16 16.41
C GLU A 23 -15.90 -11.38 16.20
N ASP A 24 -16.53 -10.69 15.26
CA ASP A 24 -17.96 -10.83 15.02
C ASP A 24 -18.35 -12.26 14.62
N LYS A 25 -17.54 -12.89 13.75
CA LYS A 25 -17.78 -14.25 13.28
C LYS A 25 -17.41 -15.34 14.29
N HIS A 26 -16.44 -15.09 15.17
CA HIS A 26 -15.88 -16.09 16.06
C HIS A 26 -16.19 -15.85 17.54
N MET A 27 -16.97 -14.82 17.88
CA MET A 27 -17.52 -14.64 19.22
C MET A 27 -19.02 -14.92 19.23
N LYS A 28 -19.47 -15.67 20.22
CA LYS A 28 -20.89 -15.83 20.53
C LYS A 28 -21.26 -14.96 21.72
N LYS A 29 -22.43 -14.31 21.64
CA LYS A 29 -23.02 -13.63 22.78
C LYS A 29 -23.78 -14.66 23.64
N LYS A 30 -23.45 -14.69 24.92
CA LYS A 30 -24.11 -15.51 25.94
C LYS A 30 -25.38 -14.80 26.43
N LYS A 31 -26.22 -15.55 27.18
CA LYS A 31 -27.49 -15.02 27.73
C LYS A 31 -27.27 -13.88 28.73
N ASP A 32 -26.16 -13.90 29.45
CA ASP A 32 -25.71 -12.86 30.39
C ASP A 32 -25.15 -11.60 29.68
N GLY A 33 -25.06 -11.61 28.34
CA GLY A 33 -24.51 -10.52 27.55
C GLY A 33 -23.02 -10.60 27.29
N THR A 34 -22.30 -11.54 27.93
CA THR A 34 -20.86 -11.74 27.76
C THR A 34 -20.54 -12.29 26.37
N LYS A 35 -19.44 -11.85 25.75
CA LYS A 35 -18.94 -12.43 24.50
C LYS A 35 -17.86 -13.47 24.80
N GLU A 36 -17.99 -14.65 24.22
CA GLU A 36 -17.01 -15.75 24.35
C GLU A 36 -16.58 -16.22 22.97
N TRP A 37 -15.30 -16.56 22.81
CA TRP A 37 -14.81 -17.21 21.61
C TRP A 37 -15.51 -18.56 21.38
N VAL A 38 -15.92 -18.81 20.14
CA VAL A 38 -16.61 -20.04 19.75
C VAL A 38 -15.69 -21.26 19.88
N GLU A 39 -14.38 -21.09 19.63
CA GLU A 39 -13.41 -22.16 19.68
C GLU A 39 -12.05 -21.69 20.25
N PRO A 40 -11.29 -22.56 20.95
CA PRO A 40 -9.97 -22.22 21.51
C PRO A 40 -8.96 -21.74 20.46
N ARG A 41 -9.10 -22.19 19.21
CA ARG A 41 -8.25 -21.76 18.09
C ARG A 41 -8.43 -20.27 17.78
N ALA A 42 -9.67 -19.76 17.88
CA ALA A 42 -9.95 -18.36 17.62
C ALA A 42 -9.29 -17.46 18.68
N THR A 43 -9.39 -17.84 19.95
CA THR A 43 -8.70 -17.15 21.06
C THR A 43 -7.20 -17.09 20.82
N ARG A 44 -6.56 -18.24 20.58
CA ARG A 44 -5.10 -18.33 20.37
C ARG A 44 -4.63 -17.49 19.18
N THR A 45 -5.38 -17.53 18.08
CA THR A 45 -5.06 -16.78 16.85
C THR A 45 -5.16 -15.28 17.11
N TYR A 46 -6.24 -14.84 17.76
CA TYR A 46 -6.48 -13.43 18.04
C TYR A 46 -5.43 -12.86 19.01
N GLU A 47 -5.12 -13.57 20.10
CA GLU A 47 -4.09 -13.16 21.06
C GLU A 47 -2.70 -13.08 20.42
N ALA A 48 -2.32 -14.08 19.62
CA ALA A 48 -1.05 -14.07 18.90
C ALA A 48 -0.98 -12.94 17.88
N TYR A 49 -2.08 -12.62 17.19
CA TYR A 49 -2.19 -11.47 16.31
C TYR A 49 -2.00 -10.15 17.06
N GLN A 50 -2.70 -9.94 18.17
CA GLN A 50 -2.56 -8.72 18.97
C GLN A 50 -1.13 -8.53 19.47
N LYS A 51 -0.50 -9.62 19.95
CA LYS A 51 0.90 -9.60 20.38
C LYS A 51 1.82 -9.16 19.23
N ARG A 52 1.69 -9.80 18.07
CA ARG A 52 2.57 -9.52 16.93
C ARG A 52 2.33 -8.15 16.31
N LEU A 53 1.08 -7.68 16.32
CA LEU A 53 0.73 -6.32 15.91
C LEU A 53 1.39 -5.27 16.81
N LYS A 54 1.43 -5.53 18.12
CA LYS A 54 2.13 -4.67 19.08
C LYS A 54 3.63 -4.66 18.82
N GLU A 55 4.24 -5.82 18.63
CA GLU A 55 5.67 -5.96 18.28
C GLU A 55 5.99 -5.23 16.97
N TRP A 56 5.14 -5.39 15.94
CA TRP A 56 5.32 -4.69 14.66
C TRP A 56 5.31 -3.18 14.82
N ARG A 57 4.37 -2.63 15.60
CA ARG A 57 4.30 -1.18 15.90
C ARG A 57 5.55 -0.69 16.63
N GLN A 58 6.09 -1.49 17.55
CA GLN A 58 7.31 -1.15 18.28
C GLN A 58 8.58 -1.25 17.42
N SER A 59 8.55 -2.06 16.35
CA SER A 59 9.67 -2.19 15.41
C SER A 59 9.68 -1.13 14.31
N GLN A 60 8.61 -0.32 14.21
CA GLN A 60 8.61 0.79 13.26
C GLN A 60 9.62 1.86 13.70
N PRO A 61 10.35 2.48 12.76
CA PRO A 61 11.23 3.58 13.10
C PRO A 61 10.42 4.70 13.77
N ASP A 62 10.99 5.33 14.79
CA ASP A 62 10.45 6.56 15.34
C ASP A 62 10.45 7.60 14.21
N SER A 63 9.29 7.85 13.64
CA SER A 63 9.13 8.89 12.62
C SER A 63 9.52 10.22 13.26
N GLU A 64 10.59 10.84 12.77
CA GLU A 64 11.05 12.18 13.22
C GLU A 64 9.95 13.24 13.10
N ASP A 65 8.95 13.01 12.23
CA ASP A 65 7.79 13.88 12.01
C ASP A 65 6.60 13.62 12.95
N GLY A 66 6.72 12.70 13.92
CA GLY A 66 5.62 12.35 14.82
C GLY A 66 4.42 11.68 14.11
N SER A 67 4.56 11.34 12.83
CA SER A 67 3.57 10.60 12.06
C SER A 67 3.62 9.14 12.48
N SER A 68 2.78 8.78 13.47
CA SER A 68 2.51 7.38 13.81
C SER A 68 2.16 6.61 12.53
N THR A 69 3.00 5.65 12.14
CA THR A 69 2.79 4.84 10.94
C THR A 69 1.50 4.07 11.10
N GLN A 70 0.43 4.56 10.47
CA GLN A 70 -0.84 3.86 10.42
C GLN A 70 -0.59 2.47 9.83
N VAL A 71 -0.98 1.42 10.57
CA VAL A 71 -0.81 0.05 10.10
C VAL A 71 -1.59 -0.10 8.79
N SER A 72 -0.91 -0.39 7.69
CA SER A 72 -1.58 -0.56 6.41
C SER A 72 -2.40 -1.85 6.41
N LEU A 73 -3.38 -1.94 5.50
CA LEU A 73 -4.18 -3.15 5.35
C LEU A 73 -3.32 -4.36 4.92
N ASN A 74 -2.24 -4.12 4.17
CA ASN A 74 -1.28 -5.15 3.78
C ASN A 74 -0.47 -5.65 4.98
N ASP A 75 -0.04 -4.76 5.88
CA ASP A 75 0.67 -5.14 7.10
C ASP A 75 -0.23 -5.99 8.01
N VAL A 76 -1.49 -5.60 8.17
CA VAL A 76 -2.49 -6.40 8.90
C VAL A 76 -2.61 -7.81 8.31
N ALA A 77 -2.76 -7.92 6.98
CA ALA A 77 -2.89 -9.21 6.30
C ALA A 77 -1.62 -10.07 6.44
N SER A 78 -0.44 -9.44 6.35
CA SER A 78 0.86 -10.10 6.50
C SER A 78 1.06 -10.63 7.92
N ILE A 79 0.81 -9.80 8.94
CA ILE A 79 0.90 -10.19 10.36
C ILE A 79 -0.08 -11.34 10.65
N TRP A 80 -1.31 -11.24 10.15
CA TRP A 80 -2.30 -12.29 10.34
C TRP A 80 -1.88 -13.60 9.68
N THR A 81 -1.43 -13.55 8.43
CA THR A 81 -0.95 -14.70 7.67
C THR A 81 0.20 -15.39 8.38
N HIS A 82 1.13 -14.61 8.94
CA HIS A 82 2.23 -15.16 9.71
C HIS A 82 1.74 -15.89 10.97
N VAL A 83 0.78 -15.31 11.71
CA VAL A 83 0.23 -15.90 12.94
C VAL A 83 -0.50 -17.22 12.69
N VAL A 84 -1.23 -17.32 11.57
CA VAL A 84 -1.96 -18.56 11.23
C VAL A 84 -1.10 -19.62 10.55
N GLY A 85 0.19 -19.35 10.32
CA GLY A 85 1.12 -20.29 9.69
C GLY A 85 1.00 -20.34 8.16
N GLY A 86 0.54 -19.27 7.53
CA GLY A 86 0.40 -19.17 6.08
C GLY A 86 -0.95 -19.64 5.53
N ALA A 87 -1.10 -19.52 4.21
CA ALA A 87 -2.27 -20.00 3.49
C ALA A 87 -2.17 -21.51 3.26
N LYS A 88 -3.20 -22.26 3.65
CA LYS A 88 -3.33 -23.68 3.28
C LYS A 88 -4.34 -23.78 2.14
N LYS A 89 -3.92 -24.29 0.97
CA LYS A 89 -4.76 -24.37 -0.24
C LYS A 89 -5.36 -23.01 -0.63
N GLY A 90 -4.54 -21.96 -0.61
CA GLY A 90 -4.96 -20.59 -0.97
C GLY A 90 -5.94 -19.94 0.01
N ARG A 91 -6.14 -20.53 1.20
CA ARG A 91 -7.01 -19.97 2.25
C ARG A 91 -6.24 -19.83 3.56
N THR A 92 -6.24 -18.62 4.10
CA THR A 92 -5.75 -18.31 5.44
C THR A 92 -6.92 -18.36 6.42
N TYR A 93 -6.70 -18.95 7.59
CA TYR A 93 -7.76 -19.10 8.59
C TYR A 93 -8.27 -17.74 9.07
N GLY A 94 -9.60 -17.59 9.11
CA GLY A 94 -10.30 -16.35 9.45
C GLY A 94 -10.34 -15.33 8.31
N LEU A 95 -9.41 -15.39 7.35
CA LEU A 95 -9.29 -14.41 6.28
C LEU A 95 -10.33 -14.71 5.21
N GLU A 96 -11.26 -13.79 4.98
CA GLU A 96 -12.18 -13.93 3.84
C GLU A 96 -11.38 -13.96 2.53
N SER A 97 -11.84 -14.75 1.57
CA SER A 97 -11.18 -15.03 0.28
C SER A 97 -10.66 -13.78 -0.47
N GLN A 98 -11.25 -12.62 -0.17
CA GLN A 98 -10.96 -11.31 -0.75
C GLN A 98 -9.54 -10.79 -0.43
N TYR A 99 -8.85 -11.37 0.56
CA TYR A 99 -7.55 -10.88 1.06
C TYR A 99 -6.42 -11.90 0.96
N SER A 100 -6.57 -12.95 0.15
CA SER A 100 -5.45 -13.84 -0.19
C SER A 100 -4.49 -13.13 -1.15
N VAL A 101 -3.84 -12.07 -0.67
CA VAL A 101 -2.75 -11.38 -1.36
C VAL A 101 -1.52 -12.25 -1.18
N GLY A 102 -1.25 -13.12 -2.17
CA GLY A 102 0.00 -13.87 -2.22
C GLY A 102 -0.15 -15.38 -2.34
N CYS A 103 -0.57 -15.83 -3.52
CA CYS A 103 0.10 -16.97 -4.14
C CYS A 103 0.11 -16.76 -5.66
N PRO A 104 1.28 -16.69 -6.32
CA PRO A 104 1.35 -17.00 -7.73
C PRO A 104 1.07 -18.51 -7.84
N THR A 105 -0.19 -18.88 -8.01
CA THR A 105 -0.56 -20.26 -8.36
C THR A 105 -0.22 -20.49 -9.83
N THR A 106 1.06 -20.72 -10.10
CA THR A 106 1.44 -21.62 -11.18
C THR A 106 0.94 -23.00 -10.79
N LEU A 107 0.09 -23.58 -11.64
CA LEU A 107 -0.34 -24.99 -11.66
C LEU A 107 -1.45 -25.39 -10.65
N LEU A 108 -2.70 -25.26 -11.06
CA LEU A 108 -3.60 -26.39 -11.40
C LEU A 108 -5.04 -25.89 -11.62
N SER A 109 -5.57 -26.24 -12.79
CA SER A 109 -6.93 -25.93 -13.27
C SER A 109 -8.04 -26.38 -12.33
N GLY A 110 -9.10 -25.56 -12.29
CA GLY A 110 -10.39 -25.86 -11.68
C GLY A 110 -11.32 -24.69 -11.95
N GLU A 111 -11.91 -24.68 -13.14
CA GLU A 111 -12.84 -23.68 -13.65
C GLU A 111 -13.99 -23.42 -12.65
N THR A 112 -14.15 -22.16 -12.23
CA THR A 112 -15.46 -21.45 -12.23
C THR A 112 -15.22 -19.97 -11.95
N SER A 113 -15.71 -19.12 -12.86
CA SER A 113 -15.96 -17.67 -12.72
C SER A 113 -14.77 -16.69 -12.83
N ASN A 114 -14.18 -16.54 -14.03
CA ASN A 114 -13.14 -15.51 -14.31
C ASN A 114 -13.46 -14.58 -15.51
N SER A 115 -14.72 -14.37 -15.90
CA SER A 115 -15.01 -13.47 -17.03
C SER A 115 -14.96 -11.97 -16.66
N GLN A 116 -15.22 -11.61 -15.40
CA GLN A 116 -15.32 -10.21 -14.99
C GLN A 116 -13.94 -9.63 -14.61
N ASP A 117 -13.13 -10.41 -13.91
CA ASP A 117 -11.79 -10.00 -13.47
C ASP A 117 -10.81 -9.80 -14.64
N HIS A 118 -10.95 -10.53 -15.74
CA HIS A 118 -10.07 -10.37 -16.91
C HIS A 118 -10.22 -9.00 -17.57
N LYS A 119 -11.46 -8.52 -17.73
CA LYS A 119 -11.73 -7.22 -18.39
C LYS A 119 -11.26 -6.04 -17.54
N GLU A 120 -11.40 -6.14 -16.22
CA GLU A 120 -10.94 -5.09 -15.30
C GLU A 120 -9.41 -5.03 -15.23
N VAL A 121 -8.74 -6.17 -15.22
CA VAL A 121 -7.26 -6.24 -15.29
C VAL A 121 -6.74 -5.71 -16.62
N GLU A 122 -7.43 -5.97 -17.74
CA GLU A 122 -7.06 -5.42 -19.05
C GLU A 122 -7.24 -3.89 -19.11
N ALA A 123 -8.36 -3.37 -18.58
CA ALA A 123 -8.60 -1.94 -18.51
C ALA A 123 -7.53 -1.21 -17.67
N LEU A 124 -7.19 -1.75 -16.49
CA LEU A 124 -6.15 -1.19 -15.64
C LEU A 124 -4.76 -1.27 -16.27
N ARG A 125 -4.46 -2.34 -17.01
CA ARG A 125 -3.18 -2.45 -17.77
C ARG A 125 -3.08 -1.37 -18.83
N LYS A 126 -4.18 -1.07 -19.51
CA LYS A 126 -4.24 -0.01 -20.52
C LYS A 126 -4.04 1.38 -19.89
N GLU A 127 -4.71 1.67 -18.78
CA GLU A 127 -4.56 2.93 -18.04
C GLU A 127 -3.11 3.13 -17.55
N VAL A 128 -2.46 2.07 -17.07
CA VAL A 128 -1.04 2.11 -16.67
C VAL A 128 -0.11 2.41 -17.85
N GLU A 129 -0.41 1.88 -19.04
CA GLU A 129 0.37 2.14 -20.24
C GLU A 129 0.23 3.61 -20.70
N GLU A 130 -1.01 4.13 -20.75
CA GLU A 130 -1.31 5.53 -21.08
C GLU A 130 -0.63 6.50 -20.10
N LEU A 131 -0.76 6.27 -18.78
CA LEU A 131 -0.11 7.10 -17.76
C LEU A 131 1.42 7.07 -17.86
N LYS A 132 2.01 5.95 -18.27
CA LYS A 132 3.46 5.82 -18.45
C LYS A 132 3.94 6.60 -19.68
N GLU A 133 3.15 6.63 -20.74
CA GLU A 133 3.41 7.43 -21.94
C GLU A 133 3.36 8.93 -21.62
N GLU A 134 2.28 9.40 -20.97
CA GLU A 134 2.14 10.79 -20.51
C GLU A 134 3.33 11.20 -19.63
N ARG A 135 3.71 10.37 -18.66
CA ARG A 135 4.87 10.63 -17.79
C ARG A 135 6.20 10.74 -18.54
N ASN A 136 6.36 10.03 -19.65
CA ASN A 136 7.56 10.09 -20.47
C ASN A 136 7.57 11.35 -21.32
N GLU A 137 6.43 11.76 -21.87
CA GLU A 137 6.27 13.01 -22.60
C GLU A 137 6.53 14.23 -21.72
N ASP A 138 5.97 14.25 -20.51
CA ASP A 138 6.23 15.31 -19.53
C ASP A 138 7.71 15.40 -19.17
N ARG A 139 8.37 14.26 -18.98
CA ARG A 139 9.81 14.23 -18.73
C ARG A 139 10.60 14.79 -19.91
N ALA A 140 10.22 14.46 -21.14
CA ALA A 140 10.87 14.97 -22.35
C ALA A 140 10.66 16.49 -22.49
N ASN A 141 9.45 16.98 -22.23
CA ASN A 141 9.11 18.40 -22.23
C ASN A 141 9.90 19.16 -21.17
N PHE A 142 10.01 18.60 -19.95
CA PHE A 142 10.82 19.19 -18.88
C PHE A 142 12.29 19.29 -19.27
N ASN A 143 12.88 18.23 -19.82
CA ASN A 143 14.27 18.24 -20.29
C ASN A 143 14.50 19.28 -21.40
N LYS A 144 13.54 19.43 -22.32
CA LYS A 144 13.59 20.44 -23.38
C LYS A 144 13.54 21.86 -22.81
N LEU A 145 12.68 22.10 -21.81
CA LEU A 145 12.61 23.39 -21.13
C LEU A 145 13.91 23.68 -20.37
N GLN A 146 14.45 22.69 -19.66
CA GLN A 146 15.73 22.80 -18.95
C GLN A 146 16.86 23.20 -19.91
N SER A 147 16.95 22.54 -21.08
CA SER A 147 17.93 22.89 -22.13
C SER A 147 17.80 24.33 -22.63
N LEU A 148 16.57 24.83 -22.80
CA LEU A 148 16.35 26.22 -23.21
C LEU A 148 16.80 27.22 -22.14
N VAL A 149 16.52 26.93 -20.87
CA VAL A 149 16.94 27.76 -19.74
C VAL A 149 18.47 27.77 -19.63
N GLU A 150 19.13 26.61 -19.71
CA GLU A 150 20.59 26.51 -19.68
C GLU A 150 21.24 27.30 -20.83
N LYS A 151 20.67 27.21 -22.04
CA LYS A 151 21.13 27.99 -23.20
C LYS A 151 20.98 29.50 -22.98
N LEU A 152 19.85 29.94 -22.41
CA LEU A 152 19.62 31.35 -22.09
C LEU A 152 20.63 31.87 -21.06
N MET A 153 20.90 31.07 -20.03
CA MET A 153 21.88 31.39 -18.98
C MET A 153 23.32 31.41 -19.51
N SER A 154 23.67 30.50 -20.43
CA SER A 154 24.99 30.48 -21.07
C SER A 154 25.20 31.65 -22.04
N MET A 155 24.13 32.15 -22.68
CA MET A 155 24.22 33.29 -23.60
C MET A 155 24.44 34.62 -22.87
N HIS A 156 24.05 34.73 -21.60
CA HIS A 156 24.27 35.92 -20.77
C HIS A 156 25.61 35.88 -20.00
N GLN A 157 26.48 34.89 -20.26
CA GLN A 157 27.83 34.81 -19.69
C GLN A 157 28.92 35.28 -20.68
N VAL A 158 28.71 36.43 -21.34
CA VAL A 158 29.75 37.09 -22.13
C VAL A 158 30.21 38.37 -21.41
N ASP A 159 31.43 38.24 -20.87
CA ASP A 159 32.47 39.18 -20.44
C ASP A 159 32.18 40.25 -19.37
N PRO A 160 32.75 40.11 -18.15
CA PRO A 160 33.22 41.27 -17.41
C PRO A 160 34.36 41.89 -18.23
N LEU A 161 34.24 43.18 -18.58
CA LEU A 161 35.34 43.97 -19.10
C LEU A 161 36.58 43.75 -18.20
N ASN A 162 37.55 43.00 -18.71
CA ASN A 162 38.93 43.10 -18.27
C ASN A 162 39.45 44.43 -18.82
N ASP A 163 39.42 45.47 -17.99
CA ASP A 163 40.25 46.66 -18.20
C ASP A 163 41.31 46.70 -17.11
N GLU A 164 42.26 45.78 -17.20
CA GLU A 164 43.59 45.94 -16.62
C GLU A 164 44.62 45.94 -17.75
N ARG A 165 45.06 47.15 -18.14
CA ARG A 165 46.35 47.53 -18.74
C ARG A 165 46.37 49.06 -18.82
N ASP A 166 47.41 49.78 -18.49
CA ASP A 166 48.77 49.46 -18.07
C ASP A 166 49.24 50.67 -17.25
N GLY A 167 50.08 50.40 -16.26
CA GLY A 167 50.83 51.46 -15.58
C GLY A 167 51.86 52.11 -16.51
N ASP A 168 52.25 53.31 -16.06
CA ASP A 168 53.55 53.97 -16.25
C ASP A 168 53.85 54.60 -17.62
N ASN A 169 54.04 55.93 -17.67
CA ASN A 169 55.39 56.53 -17.65
C ASN A 169 55.36 58.08 -17.72
N GLU A 170 56.20 58.72 -16.89
CA GLU A 170 56.97 60.00 -17.02
C GLU A 170 56.42 61.15 -17.92
N PHE A 171 56.28 62.42 -17.48
CA PHE A 171 57.29 63.34 -16.90
C PHE A 171 56.59 64.56 -16.25
#